data_AF-A0A3B3UWF9-F1
#
_entry.id   AF-A0A3B3UWF9-F1
#
_cell.length_a   1.000
_cell.length_b   1.000
_cell.length_c   1.000
_cell.angle_alpha   90.00
_cell.angle_beta   90.00
_cell.angle_gamma   90.00
#
_symmetry.space_group_name_H-M   'P 1'
#
loop_
_entity.id
_entity.type
_entity.pdbx_description
1 polymer ?
#
loop_
_entity_poly.entity_id
_entity_poly.type
_entity_poly.pdbx_seq_one_letter_code
_entity_poly.pdbx_strand_id
1 'polypeptide(L)'
;MTYIRETCGCCDCEKHCGALDIVFVIDSSESVGMTNFTLEKNFVINTINRMGSMASDPTSPTGTRVGVVQFSHEGTFEAIRLDDPSIDSMSSFKTAVKNLQWIAGGTFTPSALKFAYDNLIRDSKRARANVSVVVVTDGRFDPRDDDSKLRYLCNDPNVVVNAIGVGDMFDKEHDSETLVSIACDNKNRITEMKRYSDLVADNFIQKMETVLCPDPVIKCPDLPCKTELDVAPCVGRPVELVFLLDGSERLGMENFGHARHFVQMVANALTMARNRNDQNGARLALTEFGNENENQVAFLLTHDQKAITSGLSGLHYLDASSAVGPAIFKAIDEILGKGPTRKTRRGAEVSFVFITDGVTNITNLDKAASAMASEHIFSTVIATGSDVDEEALTKLVMGDQTAIFKSQTFSDVLQPSFFDRFIRWVC
;
A
#
# COMPACT_ATOMS: atom_id res chain seq x y z
N MET A 1 5.27 -6.91 -26.06
CA MET A 1 5.77 -5.84 -25.18
C MET A 1 4.54 -5.21 -24.57
N THR A 2 4.28 -5.54 -23.32
CA THR A 2 3.19 -4.99 -22.52
C THR A 2 3.76 -3.72 -21.90
N TYR A 3 3.19 -2.55 -22.23
CA TYR A 3 3.61 -1.31 -21.60
C TYR A 3 3.08 -1.31 -20.17
N ILE A 4 3.95 -1.64 -19.23
CA ILE A 4 3.66 -1.53 -17.80
C ILE A 4 3.85 -0.04 -17.49
N ARG A 5 2.76 0.68 -17.21
CA ARG A 5 2.85 1.91 -16.45
C ARG A 5 3.25 1.49 -15.04
N GLU A 6 4.56 1.45 -14.79
CA GLU A 6 5.05 1.45 -13.42
C GLU A 6 4.61 2.80 -12.86
N THR A 7 3.56 2.79 -12.04
CA THR A 7 3.35 3.84 -11.08
C THR A 7 4.68 3.96 -10.36
N CYS A 8 5.31 5.13 -10.44
CA CYS A 8 6.40 5.47 -9.55
C CYS A 8 5.75 5.53 -8.16
N GLY A 9 5.60 4.36 -7.52
CA GLY A 9 5.51 4.30 -6.07
C GLY A 9 6.66 5.14 -5.57
N CYS A 10 6.39 6.00 -4.57
CA CYS A 10 7.42 6.74 -3.85
C CYS A 10 8.70 5.92 -3.87
N CYS A 11 9.79 6.46 -4.43
CA CYS A 11 11.11 5.82 -4.46
C CYS A 11 11.24 5.08 -3.11
N ASP A 12 11.24 3.73 -3.10
CA ASP A 12 11.04 2.93 -1.87
C ASP A 12 12.21 3.22 -0.93
N CYS A 13 12.06 4.30 -0.15
CA CYS A 13 13.09 4.80 0.72
C CYS A 13 13.13 3.87 1.91
N GLU A 14 14.22 3.13 2.02
CA GLU A 14 14.42 2.23 3.12
C GLU A 14 14.84 3.03 4.36
N LYS A 15 14.19 2.74 5.48
CA LYS A 15 14.63 3.23 6.78
C LYS A 15 15.81 2.39 7.21
N HIS A 16 16.94 3.05 7.41
CA HIS A 16 18.12 2.43 8.01
C HIS A 16 18.30 2.94 9.43
N CYS A 17 18.12 2.05 10.38
CA CYS A 17 18.57 2.27 11.74
C CYS A 17 20.10 2.18 11.78
N GLY A 18 20.71 2.76 12.81
CA GLY A 18 22.11 2.48 13.14
C GLY A 18 22.35 0.98 13.38
N ALA A 19 23.55 0.60 13.80
CA ALA A 19 23.77 -0.77 14.27
C ALA A 19 22.80 -1.07 15.44
N LEU A 20 21.80 -1.91 15.20
CA LEU A 20 20.74 -2.23 16.14
C LEU A 20 20.55 -3.74 16.20
N ASP A 21 20.69 -4.30 17.40
CA ASP A 21 20.44 -5.71 17.67
C ASP A 21 19.14 -5.80 18.48
N ILE A 22 18.12 -6.45 17.91
CA ILE A 22 16.80 -6.59 18.53
C ILE A 22 16.59 -8.04 18.96
N VAL A 23 16.22 -8.27 20.21
CA VAL A 23 15.87 -9.60 20.71
C VAL A 23 14.41 -9.60 21.15
N PHE A 24 13.60 -10.45 20.53
CA PHE A 24 12.25 -10.72 21.02
C PHE A 24 12.28 -11.89 21.98
N VAL A 25 11.69 -11.72 23.16
CA VAL A 25 11.45 -12.81 24.10
C VAL A 25 9.94 -13.02 24.15
N ILE A 26 9.47 -14.13 23.58
CA ILE A 26 8.05 -14.41 23.34
C ILE A 26 7.58 -15.62 24.16
N ASP A 27 6.36 -15.54 24.65
CA ASP A 27 5.80 -16.49 25.61
C ASP A 27 5.06 -17.61 24.86
N SER A 28 5.50 -18.85 25.06
CA SER A 28 4.92 -20.05 24.44
C SER A 28 4.27 -20.97 25.48
N SER A 29 3.91 -20.42 26.64
CA SER A 29 3.25 -21.13 27.73
C SER A 29 1.85 -21.64 27.35
N GLU A 30 1.30 -22.50 28.22
CA GLU A 30 -0.03 -23.05 28.03
C GLU A 30 -1.13 -21.99 28.09
N SER A 31 -0.98 -20.96 28.94
CA SER A 31 -1.96 -19.88 29.11
C SER A 31 -2.08 -18.97 27.89
N VAL A 32 -1.00 -18.80 27.14
CA VAL A 32 -1.01 -18.11 25.85
C VAL A 32 -1.83 -18.91 24.84
N GLY A 33 -1.50 -20.18 24.65
CA GLY A 33 -2.13 -21.06 23.66
C GLY A 33 -1.71 -20.80 22.21
N MET A 34 -1.88 -21.81 21.36
CA MET A 34 -1.41 -21.82 19.96
C MET A 34 -1.86 -20.60 19.12
N THR A 35 -3.11 -20.18 19.27
CA THR A 35 -3.67 -19.06 18.49
C THR A 35 -2.99 -17.74 18.84
N ASN A 36 -2.81 -17.46 20.13
CA ASN A 36 -2.16 -16.22 20.57
C ASN A 36 -0.65 -16.26 20.29
N PHE A 37 -0.01 -17.42 20.46
CA PHE A 37 1.39 -17.60 20.08
C PHE A 37 1.61 -17.32 18.58
N THR A 38 0.64 -17.68 17.74
CA THR A 38 0.67 -17.32 16.31
C THR A 38 0.58 -15.81 16.07
N LEU A 39 -0.19 -15.09 16.89
CA LEU A 39 -0.26 -13.62 16.85
C LEU A 39 1.06 -12.98 17.30
N GLU A 40 1.72 -13.52 18.32
CA GLU A 40 3.06 -13.07 18.75
C GLU A 40 4.09 -13.26 17.63
N LYS A 41 4.11 -14.42 16.98
CA LYS A 41 4.98 -14.66 15.81
C LYS A 41 4.73 -13.64 14.70
N ASN A 42 3.47 -13.36 14.40
CA ASN A 42 3.10 -12.36 13.39
C ASN A 42 3.50 -10.94 13.81
N PHE A 43 3.40 -10.60 15.09
CA PHE A 43 3.88 -9.33 15.62
C PHE A 43 5.39 -9.15 15.43
N VAL A 44 6.18 -10.18 15.77
CA VAL A 44 7.64 -10.17 15.53
C VAL A 44 7.94 -9.94 14.05
N ILE A 45 7.31 -10.72 13.16
CA ILE A 45 7.50 -10.60 11.71
C ILE A 45 7.11 -9.21 11.20
N ASN A 46 5.95 -8.71 11.58
CA ASN A 46 5.42 -7.44 11.07
C ASN A 46 6.22 -6.23 11.58
N THR A 47 6.68 -6.27 12.83
CA THR A 47 7.56 -5.23 13.40
C THR A 47 8.85 -5.15 12.62
N ILE A 48 9.50 -6.29 12.38
CA ILE A 48 10.76 -6.33 11.64
C ILE A 48 10.57 -5.93 10.17
N ASN A 49 9.51 -6.42 9.53
CA ASN A 49 9.17 -6.05 8.14
C ASN A 49 8.98 -4.54 7.97
N ARG A 50 8.39 -3.87 8.96
CA ARG A 50 8.15 -2.42 8.90
C ARG A 50 9.41 -1.58 9.08
N MET A 51 10.43 -2.08 9.77
CA MET A 51 11.71 -1.36 9.93
C MET A 51 12.55 -1.33 8.64
N GLY A 52 12.13 -2.01 7.57
CA GLY A 52 12.66 -1.83 6.22
C GLY A 52 14.00 -2.51 5.93
N SER A 53 14.99 -2.45 6.83
CA SER A 53 16.34 -2.98 6.57
C SER A 53 16.86 -3.93 7.65
N MET A 54 16.98 -5.22 7.27
CA MET A 54 17.76 -6.22 8.01
C MET A 54 19.20 -6.25 7.48
N ALA A 55 20.17 -6.43 8.36
CA ALA A 55 21.56 -6.62 7.96
C ALA A 55 21.72 -8.00 7.30
N SER A 56 22.01 -8.02 6.00
CA SER A 56 22.21 -9.27 5.25
C SER A 56 23.47 -10.04 5.65
N ASP A 57 24.45 -9.33 6.25
CA ASP A 57 25.67 -9.92 6.76
C ASP A 57 25.70 -9.80 8.30
N PRO A 58 25.77 -10.93 9.05
CA PRO A 58 25.97 -10.99 10.49
C PRO A 58 27.32 -10.43 10.98
N THR A 59 28.14 -9.83 10.13
CA THR A 59 29.33 -9.05 10.50
C THR A 59 29.22 -7.57 10.11
N SER A 60 28.13 -7.18 9.41
CA SER A 60 27.91 -5.81 8.95
C SER A 60 27.90 -4.80 10.11
N PRO A 61 28.64 -3.68 9.98
CA PRO A 61 28.70 -2.63 10.98
C PRO A 61 27.43 -1.76 11.03
N THR A 62 26.45 -2.00 10.15
CA THR A 62 25.19 -1.22 10.03
C THR A 62 23.99 -2.13 9.78
N GLY A 63 22.77 -1.63 9.96
CA GLY A 63 21.53 -2.39 9.73
C GLY A 63 21.09 -3.22 10.93
N THR A 64 19.85 -3.72 10.89
CA THR A 64 19.23 -4.40 12.04
C THR A 64 19.50 -5.90 12.05
N ARG A 65 19.88 -6.46 13.20
CA ARG A 65 19.90 -7.91 13.43
C ARG A 65 18.81 -8.29 14.41
N VAL A 66 18.23 -9.47 14.21
CA VAL A 66 17.08 -9.88 14.99
C VAL A 66 17.30 -11.28 15.54
N GLY A 67 17.13 -11.41 16.84
CA GLY A 67 17.05 -12.67 17.54
C GLY A 67 15.64 -12.86 18.12
N VAL A 68 15.25 -14.11 18.29
CA VAL A 68 13.99 -14.49 18.94
C VAL A 68 14.29 -15.58 19.93
N VAL A 69 13.76 -15.48 21.14
CA VAL A 69 13.74 -16.54 22.15
C VAL A 69 12.28 -16.83 22.45
N GLN A 70 11.83 -18.04 22.15
CA GLN A 70 10.58 -18.54 22.71
C GLN A 70 10.88 -19.34 23.98
N PHE A 71 9.99 -19.26 24.95
CA PHE A 71 10.11 -20.00 26.20
C PHE A 71 8.77 -20.58 26.64
N SER A 72 8.82 -21.64 27.44
CA SER A 72 7.68 -22.04 28.27
C SER A 72 8.15 -22.45 29.66
N HIS A 73 8.45 -23.73 29.89
CA HIS A 73 8.88 -24.28 31.18
C HIS A 73 10.40 -24.48 31.25
N GLU A 74 10.87 -24.97 32.40
CA GLU A 74 12.30 -25.18 32.70
C GLU A 74 13.07 -25.87 31.57
N GLY A 75 14.12 -25.21 31.08
CA GLY A 75 15.03 -25.75 30.08
C GLY A 75 14.51 -25.72 28.63
N THR A 76 13.28 -25.26 28.41
CA THR A 76 12.64 -25.33 27.08
C THR A 76 12.67 -23.95 26.41
N PHE A 77 13.83 -23.65 25.82
CA PHE A 77 14.10 -22.44 25.06
C PHE A 77 14.43 -22.80 23.61
N GLU A 78 13.70 -22.27 22.64
CA GLU A 78 14.16 -22.26 21.24
C GLU A 78 14.56 -20.85 20.87
N ALA A 79 15.67 -20.71 20.16
CA ALA A 79 16.19 -19.41 19.81
C ALA A 79 16.67 -19.32 18.37
N ILE A 80 16.34 -18.18 17.75
CA ILE A 80 16.97 -17.67 16.55
C ILE A 80 18.02 -16.69 17.04
N ARG A 81 19.30 -16.96 16.76
CA ARG A 81 20.41 -16.15 17.26
C ARG A 81 20.62 -14.90 16.40
N LEU A 82 21.18 -13.85 17.01
CA LEU A 82 21.53 -12.59 16.32
C LEU A 82 22.60 -12.76 15.24
N ASP A 83 23.46 -13.78 15.38
CA ASP A 83 24.60 -14.09 14.52
C ASP A 83 24.36 -15.31 13.62
N ASP A 84 23.11 -15.79 13.52
CA ASP A 84 22.78 -16.95 12.69
C ASP A 84 23.01 -16.65 11.20
N PRO A 85 23.96 -17.33 10.53
CA PRO A 85 24.27 -17.05 9.14
C PRO A 85 23.17 -17.46 8.16
N SER A 86 22.18 -18.26 8.60
CA SER A 86 21.02 -18.63 7.79
C SER A 86 19.95 -17.54 7.73
N ILE A 87 20.05 -16.50 8.58
CA ILE A 87 19.10 -15.38 8.69
C ILE A 87 19.70 -14.15 8.00
N ASP A 88 19.89 -14.25 6.70
CA ASP A 88 20.49 -13.21 5.83
C ASP A 88 19.47 -12.26 5.17
N SER A 89 18.18 -12.49 5.39
CA SER A 89 17.11 -11.78 4.68
C SER A 89 15.79 -11.80 5.46
N MET A 90 14.89 -10.88 5.12
CA MET A 90 13.54 -10.84 5.70
C MET A 90 12.77 -12.15 5.45
N SER A 91 12.97 -12.76 4.28
CA SER A 91 12.31 -14.01 3.91
C SER A 91 12.82 -15.20 4.73
N SER A 92 14.14 -15.33 4.94
CA SER A 92 14.71 -16.37 5.79
C SER A 92 14.30 -16.18 7.26
N PHE A 93 14.35 -14.95 7.78
CA PHE A 93 13.85 -14.62 9.11
C PHE A 93 12.37 -14.99 9.30
N LYS A 94 11.51 -14.55 8.37
CA LYS A 94 10.06 -14.86 8.41
C LYS A 94 9.80 -16.36 8.42
N THR A 95 10.61 -17.12 7.67
CA THR A 95 10.50 -18.59 7.62
C THR A 95 10.92 -19.21 8.94
N ALA A 96 12.05 -18.79 9.51
CA ALA A 96 12.54 -19.26 10.80
C ALA A 96 11.54 -18.99 11.92
N VAL A 97 11.00 -17.77 12.03
CA VAL A 97 9.98 -17.42 13.05
C VAL A 97 8.71 -18.25 12.86
N LYS A 98 8.24 -18.43 11.62
CA LYS A 98 7.04 -19.26 11.36
C LYS A 98 7.21 -20.71 11.79
N ASN A 99 8.42 -21.25 11.67
CA ASN A 99 8.75 -22.64 12.00
C ASN A 99 8.82 -22.90 13.51
N LEU A 100 8.91 -21.87 14.35
CA LEU A 100 8.80 -22.01 15.80
C LEU A 100 7.47 -22.67 16.17
N GLN A 101 7.55 -23.80 16.87
CA GLN A 101 6.39 -24.56 17.31
C GLN A 101 5.99 -24.11 18.71
N TRP A 102 4.67 -24.02 18.94
CA TRP A 102 4.16 -23.76 20.28
C TRP A 102 4.54 -24.91 21.21
N ILE A 103 5.21 -24.59 22.31
CA ILE A 103 5.76 -25.60 23.22
C ILE A 103 4.71 -26.06 24.23
N ALA A 104 3.91 -25.12 24.75
CA ALA A 104 3.03 -25.31 25.91
C ALA A 104 3.80 -25.64 27.21
N GLY A 105 3.11 -25.52 28.35
CA GLY A 105 3.65 -25.76 29.70
C GLY A 105 3.59 -24.51 30.59
N GLY A 106 4.58 -24.37 31.48
CA GLY A 106 4.69 -23.24 32.41
C GLY A 106 5.22 -21.96 31.77
N THR A 107 5.44 -20.95 32.61
CA THR A 107 5.88 -19.60 32.19
C THR A 107 7.15 -19.19 32.95
N PHE A 108 8.32 -19.60 32.47
CA PHE A 108 9.62 -19.38 33.13
C PHE A 108 10.29 -18.10 32.61
N THR A 109 9.58 -16.98 32.76
CA THR A 109 10.01 -15.66 32.28
C THR A 109 11.36 -15.23 32.85
N PRO A 110 11.60 -15.21 34.19
CA PRO A 110 12.91 -14.87 34.74
C PRO A 110 14.09 -15.66 34.12
N SER A 111 13.93 -16.98 33.96
CA SER A 111 14.95 -17.81 33.33
C SER A 111 15.12 -17.55 31.84
N ALA A 112 14.04 -17.23 31.12
CA ALA A 112 14.09 -16.83 29.71
C ALA A 112 14.88 -15.52 29.50
N LEU A 113 14.70 -14.53 30.38
CA LEU A 113 15.45 -13.27 30.33
C LEU A 113 16.95 -13.51 30.53
N LYS A 114 17.31 -14.40 31.46
CA LYS A 114 18.69 -14.84 31.65
C LYS A 114 19.25 -15.54 30.40
N PHE A 115 18.48 -16.46 29.85
CA PHE A 115 18.89 -17.21 28.66
C PHE A 115 19.11 -16.27 27.45
N ALA A 116 18.19 -15.33 27.22
CA ALA A 116 18.28 -14.33 26.16
C ALA A 116 19.53 -13.45 26.32
N TYR A 117 19.83 -13.01 27.54
CA TYR A 117 21.04 -12.25 27.80
C TYR A 117 22.30 -13.07 27.52
N ASP A 118 22.42 -14.24 28.14
CA ASP A 118 23.66 -15.02 28.07
C ASP A 118 23.96 -15.52 26.66
N ASN A 119 22.96 -16.03 25.95
CA ASN A 119 23.17 -16.77 24.71
C ASN A 119 23.06 -15.89 23.46
N LEU A 120 22.24 -14.84 23.49
CA LEU A 120 22.03 -13.98 22.33
C LEU A 120 22.76 -12.65 22.50
N ILE A 121 22.69 -12.02 23.67
CA ILE A 121 23.21 -10.65 23.84
C ILE A 121 24.69 -10.65 24.20
N ARG A 122 25.07 -11.25 25.33
CA ARG A 122 26.44 -11.19 25.87
C ARG A 122 27.47 -11.71 24.87
N ASP A 123 27.15 -12.85 24.26
CA ASP A 123 28.11 -13.59 23.45
C ASP A 123 28.02 -13.23 21.95
N SER A 124 26.90 -12.63 21.50
CA SER A 124 26.65 -12.41 20.06
C SER A 124 26.33 -10.95 19.66
N LYS A 125 26.26 -10.00 20.60
CA LYS A 125 26.02 -8.58 20.27
C LYS A 125 27.19 -7.95 19.52
N ARG A 126 26.88 -7.04 18.60
CA ARG A 126 27.91 -6.22 17.95
C ARG A 126 28.51 -5.20 18.91
N ALA A 127 29.82 -5.00 18.83
CA ALA A 127 30.57 -4.06 19.68
C ALA A 127 30.11 -2.59 19.62
N ARG A 128 29.40 -2.17 18.55
CA ARG A 128 28.90 -0.80 18.36
C ARG A 128 27.39 -0.73 18.16
N ALA A 129 26.66 -1.81 18.43
CA ALA A 129 25.21 -1.81 18.28
C ALA A 129 24.50 -1.47 19.59
N ASN A 130 23.42 -0.72 19.47
CA ASN A 130 22.43 -0.62 20.54
C ASN A 130 21.67 -1.96 20.62
N VAL A 131 21.38 -2.43 21.83
CA VAL A 131 20.60 -3.66 22.04
C VAL A 131 19.23 -3.28 22.57
N SER A 132 18.18 -3.66 21.85
CA SER A 132 16.79 -3.52 22.30
C SER A 132 16.17 -4.90 22.50
N VAL A 133 15.56 -5.12 23.67
CA VAL A 133 14.83 -6.35 23.98
C VAL A 133 13.35 -6.03 24.08
N VAL A 134 12.53 -6.81 23.38
CA VAL A 134 11.07 -6.73 23.47
C VAL A 134 10.58 -8.01 24.11
N VAL A 135 10.02 -7.91 25.31
CA VAL A 135 9.47 -9.05 26.06
C VAL A 135 7.96 -9.03 25.91
N VAL A 136 7.38 -10.11 25.41
CA VAL A 136 5.93 -10.31 25.32
C VAL A 136 5.55 -11.44 26.26
N THR A 137 4.59 -11.20 27.15
CA THR A 137 4.11 -12.21 28.09
C THR A 137 2.71 -11.85 28.58
N ASP A 138 1.95 -12.83 29.06
CA ASP A 138 0.77 -12.59 29.90
C ASP A 138 1.14 -12.20 31.34
N GLY A 139 2.46 -12.21 31.60
CA GLY A 139 3.23 -11.74 32.73
C GLY A 139 2.93 -12.36 34.07
N ARG A 140 2.33 -13.55 34.02
CA ARG A 140 2.48 -14.53 35.09
C ARG A 140 3.82 -15.23 34.88
N PHE A 141 4.51 -15.59 35.94
CA PHE A 141 5.60 -16.54 35.85
C PHE A 141 5.41 -17.65 36.88
N ASP A 142 5.98 -18.81 36.60
CA ASP A 142 5.84 -19.97 37.46
C ASP A 142 6.58 -19.74 38.80
N PRO A 143 5.95 -19.97 39.97
CA PRO A 143 6.62 -19.80 41.27
C PRO A 143 7.86 -20.68 41.48
N ARG A 144 8.07 -21.69 40.62
CA ARG A 144 9.28 -22.52 40.62
C ARG A 144 10.46 -21.85 39.92
N ASP A 145 10.22 -20.79 39.16
CA ASP A 145 11.28 -19.99 38.55
C ASP A 145 11.87 -19.00 39.57
N ASP A 146 13.07 -18.51 39.27
CA ASP A 146 13.87 -17.67 40.14
C ASP A 146 13.62 -16.18 39.84
N ASP A 147 12.73 -15.58 40.63
CA ASP A 147 12.30 -14.18 40.52
C ASP A 147 13.45 -13.16 40.58
N SER A 148 14.58 -13.51 41.22
CA SER A 148 15.78 -12.68 41.27
C SER A 148 16.35 -12.38 39.87
N LYS A 149 15.99 -13.17 38.85
CA LYS A 149 16.39 -13.00 37.45
C LYS A 149 15.45 -12.09 36.64
N LEU A 150 14.33 -11.61 37.20
CA LEU A 150 13.42 -10.71 36.47
C LEU A 150 14.11 -9.46 35.92
N ARG A 151 15.14 -8.99 36.63
CA ARG A 151 15.92 -7.80 36.28
C ARG A 151 17.23 -8.13 35.56
N TYR A 152 17.43 -9.36 35.09
CA TYR A 152 18.74 -9.81 34.60
C TYR A 152 19.26 -8.99 33.43
N LEU A 153 18.37 -8.60 32.51
CA LEU A 153 18.69 -7.74 31.37
C LEU A 153 19.08 -6.31 31.77
N CYS A 154 18.60 -5.83 32.92
CA CYS A 154 18.83 -4.47 33.42
C CYS A 154 20.24 -4.26 33.96
N ASN A 155 21.02 -5.33 34.11
CA ASN A 155 22.40 -5.25 34.60
C ASN A 155 23.37 -4.70 33.54
N ASP A 156 22.97 -4.67 32.26
CA ASP A 156 23.76 -4.09 31.18
C ASP A 156 23.16 -2.75 30.74
N PRO A 157 23.86 -1.62 30.95
CA PRO A 157 23.33 -0.29 30.61
C PRO A 157 23.12 -0.08 29.11
N ASN A 158 23.68 -0.94 28.26
CA ASN A 158 23.52 -0.88 26.80
C ASN A 158 22.30 -1.66 26.30
N VAL A 159 21.55 -2.30 27.19
CA VAL A 159 20.34 -3.07 26.88
C VAL A 159 19.11 -2.24 27.27
N VAL A 160 18.27 -1.97 26.27
CA VAL A 160 16.99 -1.28 26.44
C VAL A 160 15.87 -2.31 26.41
N VAL A 161 15.16 -2.50 27.51
CA VAL A 161 14.06 -3.46 27.60
C VAL A 161 12.70 -2.76 27.47
N ASN A 162 11.87 -3.23 26.55
CA ASN A 162 10.46 -2.89 26.42
C ASN A 162 9.63 -4.12 26.78
N ALA A 163 8.72 -3.97 27.73
CA ALA A 163 7.86 -5.06 28.20
C ALA A 163 6.43 -4.86 27.69
N ILE A 164 5.84 -5.91 27.11
CA ILE A 164 4.47 -5.93 26.62
C ILE A 164 3.71 -6.98 27.40
N GLY A 165 2.77 -6.53 28.22
CA GLY A 165 1.86 -7.38 28.97
C GLY A 165 0.53 -7.53 28.25
N VAL A 166 0.05 -8.76 28.06
CA VAL A 166 -1.19 -9.03 27.33
C VAL A 166 -2.16 -9.85 28.17
N GLY A 167 -3.38 -9.33 28.37
CA GLY A 167 -4.49 -10.05 29.03
C GLY A 167 -5.02 -9.34 30.27
N ASP A 168 -5.54 -10.12 31.21
CA ASP A 168 -6.12 -9.67 32.50
C ASP A 168 -5.07 -9.39 33.58
N MET A 169 -3.80 -9.36 33.18
CA MET A 169 -2.63 -9.17 34.04
C MET A 169 -2.70 -7.91 34.92
N PHE A 170 -3.43 -6.89 34.47
CA PHE A 170 -3.54 -5.59 35.14
C PHE A 170 -4.65 -5.52 36.18
N ASP A 171 -5.47 -6.58 36.30
CA ASP A 171 -6.47 -6.70 37.37
C ASP A 171 -5.82 -7.13 38.71
N LYS A 172 -4.49 -7.37 38.73
CA LYS A 172 -3.71 -7.77 39.91
C LYS A 172 -2.42 -6.95 40.07
N GLU A 173 -2.17 -6.44 41.28
CA GLU A 173 -0.99 -5.60 41.56
C GLU A 173 0.36 -6.33 41.35
N HIS A 174 0.49 -7.58 41.79
CA HIS A 174 1.76 -8.33 41.74
C HIS A 174 2.23 -8.61 40.30
N ASP A 175 1.27 -8.82 39.41
CA ASP A 175 1.56 -9.05 38.01
C ASP A 175 2.14 -7.75 37.40
N SER A 176 1.51 -6.59 37.66
CA SER A 176 2.03 -5.30 37.18
C SER A 176 3.46 -4.97 37.65
N GLU A 177 3.84 -5.37 38.87
CA GLU A 177 5.21 -5.21 39.40
C GLU A 177 6.24 -6.06 38.66
N THR A 178 5.81 -7.20 38.12
CA THR A 178 6.65 -8.08 37.32
C THR A 178 7.09 -7.38 36.02
N LEU A 179 6.16 -6.78 35.26
CA LEU A 179 6.51 -6.03 34.05
C LEU A 179 7.38 -4.81 34.36
N VAL A 180 7.14 -4.14 35.48
CA VAL A 180 7.98 -3.03 35.95
C VAL A 180 9.42 -3.50 36.18
N SER A 181 9.59 -4.66 36.81
CA SER A 181 10.90 -5.26 37.04
C SER A 181 11.59 -5.64 35.73
N ILE A 182 10.86 -6.25 34.79
CA ILE A 182 11.36 -6.62 33.45
C ILE A 182 11.80 -5.36 32.67
N ALA A 183 10.99 -4.29 32.74
CA ALA A 183 11.28 -3.00 32.10
C ALA A 183 12.27 -2.11 32.87
N CYS A 184 13.01 -2.67 33.83
CA CYS A 184 14.05 -1.98 34.59
C CYS A 184 13.55 -0.74 35.35
N ASP A 185 12.38 -0.86 35.99
CA ASP A 185 11.64 0.21 36.69
C ASP A 185 11.20 1.38 35.81
N ASN A 186 11.27 1.24 34.48
CA ASN A 186 10.87 2.29 33.55
C ASN A 186 9.46 2.05 33.02
N LYS A 187 8.47 2.66 33.69
CA LYS A 187 7.05 2.56 33.31
C LYS A 187 6.74 3.02 31.88
N ASN A 188 7.54 3.92 31.29
CA ASN A 188 7.32 4.38 29.92
C ASN A 188 7.66 3.31 28.86
N ARG A 189 8.32 2.23 29.26
CA ARG A 189 8.70 1.09 28.39
C ARG A 189 7.78 -0.11 28.58
N ILE A 190 6.69 0.07 29.33
CA ILE A 190 5.66 -0.95 29.51
C ILE A 190 4.51 -0.61 28.57
N THR A 191 4.05 -1.58 27.79
CA THR A 191 2.81 -1.49 27.04
C THR A 191 1.84 -2.54 27.53
N GLU A 192 0.65 -2.09 27.88
CA GLU A 192 -0.44 -2.94 28.36
C GLU A 192 -1.42 -3.19 27.23
N MET A 193 -1.82 -4.45 27.06
CA MET A 193 -2.77 -4.86 26.04
C MET A 193 -3.84 -5.76 26.63
N LYS A 194 -5.08 -5.59 26.17
CA LYS A 194 -6.19 -6.46 26.60
C LYS A 194 -6.22 -7.77 25.82
N ARG A 195 -5.74 -7.77 24.57
CA ARG A 195 -5.83 -8.91 23.66
C ARG A 195 -4.57 -9.04 22.80
N TYR A 196 -4.19 -10.28 22.48
CA TYR A 196 -3.09 -10.59 21.57
C TYR A 196 -3.33 -10.09 20.14
N SER A 197 -4.59 -9.87 19.74
CA SER A 197 -4.93 -9.24 18.46
C SER A 197 -4.39 -7.82 18.32
N ASP A 198 -4.18 -7.12 19.44
CA ASP A 198 -3.75 -5.74 19.43
C ASP A 198 -2.24 -5.62 19.11
N LEU A 199 -1.48 -6.71 19.32
CA LEU A 199 -0.06 -6.80 18.93
C LEU A 199 0.13 -6.64 17.43
N VAL A 200 -0.82 -7.11 16.62
CA VAL A 200 -0.73 -7.06 15.15
C VAL A 200 -1.42 -5.83 14.55
N ALA A 201 -1.92 -4.92 15.38
CA ALA A 201 -2.55 -3.69 14.92
C ALA A 201 -1.50 -2.71 14.34
N ASP A 202 -1.84 -2.07 13.21
CA ASP A 202 -0.88 -1.24 12.48
C ASP A 202 -0.34 -0.08 13.33
N ASN A 203 -1.22 0.60 14.06
CA ASN A 203 -0.85 1.72 14.93
C ASN A 203 0.16 1.30 16.02
N PHE A 204 0.05 0.08 16.57
CA PHE A 204 0.97 -0.41 17.58
C PHE A 204 2.32 -0.78 16.96
N ILE A 205 2.32 -1.45 15.82
CA ILE A 205 3.54 -1.76 15.08
C ILE A 205 4.29 -0.47 14.72
N GLN A 206 3.57 0.60 14.33
CA GLN A 206 4.15 1.92 14.07
C GLN A 206 4.81 2.54 15.31
N LYS A 207 4.15 2.42 16.47
CA LYS A 207 4.71 2.86 17.75
C LYS A 207 5.99 2.10 18.07
N MET A 208 5.99 0.77 17.91
CA MET A 208 7.16 -0.07 18.17
C MET A 208 8.31 0.22 17.22
N GLU A 209 8.04 0.46 15.94
CA GLU A 209 9.02 0.92 14.96
C GLU A 209 9.75 2.20 15.45
N THR A 210 8.98 3.18 15.95
CA THR A 210 9.53 4.44 16.47
C THR A 210 10.32 4.26 17.76
N VAL A 211 9.88 3.35 18.65
CA VAL A 211 10.58 3.08 19.92
C VAL A 211 11.89 2.33 19.69
N LEU A 212 11.90 1.37 18.76
CA LEU A 212 13.09 0.57 18.45
C LEU A 212 14.09 1.34 17.59
N CYS A 213 13.62 2.26 16.76
CA CYS A 213 14.42 3.06 15.86
C CYS A 213 13.95 4.52 15.84
N PRO A 214 14.32 5.32 16.87
CA PRO A 214 13.80 6.69 17.02
C PRO A 214 14.32 7.66 15.94
N ASP A 215 15.56 7.48 15.50
CA ASP A 215 16.22 8.37 14.53
C ASP A 215 16.70 7.58 13.29
N PRO A 216 15.78 7.11 12.41
CA PRO A 216 16.16 6.36 11.22
C PRO A 216 16.82 7.28 10.18
N VAL A 217 17.91 6.80 9.58
CA VAL A 217 18.47 7.40 8.37
C VAL A 217 17.67 6.88 7.18
N ILE A 218 16.91 7.75 6.54
CA ILE A 218 16.16 7.40 5.33
C ILE A 218 17.15 7.35 4.16
N LYS A 219 17.44 6.15 3.65
CA LYS A 219 18.19 6.00 2.40
C LYS A 219 17.21 5.69 1.29
N CYS A 220 17.06 6.63 0.39
CA CYS A 220 16.43 6.37 -0.88
C CYS A 220 17.50 5.83 -1.83
N PRO A 221 17.18 4.85 -2.69
CA PRO A 221 18.06 4.50 -3.79
C PRO A 221 18.45 5.78 -4.54
N ASP A 222 19.73 5.95 -4.87
CA ASP A 222 20.20 6.96 -5.82
C ASP A 222 19.78 6.56 -7.25
N LEU A 223 18.49 6.32 -7.44
CA LEU A 223 17.89 6.49 -8.73
C LEU A 223 17.60 7.98 -8.84
N PRO A 224 17.98 8.66 -9.94
CA PRO A 224 17.33 9.91 -10.25
C PRO A 224 15.85 9.55 -10.32
N CYS A 225 15.05 9.95 -9.32
CA CYS A 225 13.61 9.88 -9.46
C CYS A 225 13.36 10.74 -10.71
N LYS A 226 13.16 10.10 -11.86
CA LYS A 226 12.72 10.79 -13.07
C LYS A 226 11.34 11.28 -12.66
N THR A 227 11.28 12.56 -12.31
CA THR A 227 10.05 13.27 -11.96
C THR A 227 9.03 13.23 -13.11
N GLU A 228 9.46 12.76 -14.28
CA GLU A 228 8.62 12.48 -15.42
C GLU A 228 8.57 10.96 -15.60
N LEU A 229 7.36 10.41 -15.50
CA LEU A 229 7.01 9.08 -16.00
C LEU A 229 7.76 8.85 -17.32
N ASP A 230 8.61 7.84 -17.41
CA ASP A 230 9.25 7.41 -18.67
C ASP A 230 8.23 6.64 -19.53
N VAL A 231 7.00 7.14 -19.56
CA VAL A 231 6.02 6.77 -20.56
C VAL A 231 6.54 7.44 -21.82
N ALA A 232 6.89 6.64 -22.84
CA ALA A 232 7.24 7.20 -24.13
C ALA A 232 6.12 8.18 -24.50
N PRO A 233 6.40 9.48 -24.76
CA PRO A 233 5.37 10.47 -24.99
C PRO A 233 4.35 9.93 -26.00
N CYS A 234 3.10 10.36 -25.97
CA CYS A 234 2.09 9.96 -26.98
C CYS A 234 2.61 10.00 -28.45
N VAL A 235 3.64 10.80 -28.73
CA VAL A 235 4.38 10.86 -30.00
C VAL A 235 5.11 9.55 -30.37
N GLY A 236 5.64 8.80 -29.41
CA GLY A 236 6.50 7.62 -29.60
C GLY A 236 5.83 6.27 -29.39
N ARG A 237 4.50 6.24 -29.19
CA ARG A 237 3.73 5.00 -29.02
C ARG A 237 2.28 5.15 -29.51
N PRO A 238 1.55 4.06 -29.78
CA PRO A 238 0.17 4.15 -30.19
C PRO A 238 -0.73 4.29 -28.97
N VAL A 239 -1.43 5.41 -28.84
CA VAL A 239 -2.38 5.69 -27.75
C VAL A 239 -3.80 5.80 -28.28
N GLU A 240 -4.78 5.18 -27.63
CA GLU A 240 -6.20 5.35 -27.89
C GLU A 240 -6.89 5.95 -26.67
N LEU A 241 -7.31 7.22 -26.80
CA LEU A 241 -8.04 7.94 -25.76
C LEU A 241 -9.53 7.92 -26.09
N VAL A 242 -10.33 7.30 -25.23
CA VAL A 242 -11.79 7.24 -25.35
C VAL A 242 -12.39 8.07 -24.25
N PHE A 243 -13.04 9.18 -24.61
CA PHE A 243 -13.77 10.00 -23.68
C PHE A 243 -15.18 9.46 -23.48
N LEU A 244 -15.58 9.30 -22.22
CA LEU A 244 -16.95 9.04 -21.82
C LEU A 244 -17.44 10.29 -21.10
N LEU A 245 -18.23 11.08 -21.80
CA LEU A 245 -18.75 12.36 -21.31
C LEU A 245 -20.14 12.14 -20.72
N ASP A 246 -20.30 12.52 -19.46
CA ASP A 246 -21.58 12.51 -18.77
C ASP A 246 -22.53 13.52 -19.42
N GLY A 247 -23.69 13.07 -19.85
CA GLY A 247 -24.76 13.88 -20.45
C GLY A 247 -25.90 14.15 -19.46
N SER A 248 -25.66 14.01 -18.17
CA SER A 248 -26.72 14.11 -17.16
C SER A 248 -27.19 15.54 -16.89
N GLU A 249 -28.45 15.67 -16.44
CA GLU A 249 -29.03 16.93 -15.97
C GLU A 249 -28.16 17.60 -14.89
N ARG A 250 -27.59 16.79 -13.98
CA ARG A 250 -26.79 17.27 -12.85
C ARG A 250 -25.49 17.95 -13.30
N LEU A 251 -24.91 17.50 -14.41
CA LEU A 251 -23.78 18.17 -15.03
C LEU A 251 -24.17 19.57 -15.51
N GLY A 252 -25.30 19.69 -16.21
CA GLY A 252 -25.81 20.93 -16.80
C GLY A 252 -25.14 21.30 -18.13
N MET A 253 -25.90 22.00 -18.98
CA MET A 253 -25.50 22.37 -20.35
C MET A 253 -24.23 23.24 -20.44
N GLU A 254 -24.01 24.13 -19.46
CA GLU A 254 -22.82 25.00 -19.42
C GLU A 254 -21.54 24.18 -19.23
N ASN A 255 -21.52 23.33 -18.19
CA ASN A 255 -20.41 22.42 -17.89
C ASN A 255 -20.18 21.40 -19.00
N PHE A 256 -21.26 20.91 -19.62
CA PHE A 256 -21.17 20.08 -20.81
C PHE A 256 -20.45 20.79 -21.97
N GLY A 257 -20.72 22.09 -22.17
CA GLY A 257 -19.99 22.94 -23.11
C GLY A 257 -18.50 23.03 -22.79
N HIS A 258 -18.15 23.21 -21.50
CA HIS A 258 -16.76 23.21 -21.05
C HIS A 258 -16.06 21.86 -21.27
N ALA A 259 -16.74 20.75 -21.01
CA ALA A 259 -16.21 19.42 -21.27
C ALA A 259 -15.95 19.16 -22.76
N ARG A 260 -16.86 19.58 -23.64
CA ARG A 260 -16.64 19.55 -25.11
C ARG A 260 -15.41 20.36 -25.51
N HIS A 261 -15.26 21.55 -24.93
CA HIS A 261 -14.10 22.39 -25.18
C HIS A 261 -12.80 21.74 -24.70
N PHE A 262 -12.81 21.11 -23.53
CA PHE A 262 -11.67 20.37 -23.00
C PHE A 262 -11.22 19.26 -23.95
N VAL A 263 -12.15 18.43 -24.45
CA VAL A 263 -11.82 17.38 -25.43
C VAL A 263 -11.22 17.98 -26.71
N GLN A 264 -11.72 19.12 -27.17
CA GLN A 264 -11.14 19.84 -28.31
C GLN A 264 -9.72 20.33 -28.02
N MET A 265 -9.46 20.85 -26.83
CA MET A 265 -8.11 21.27 -26.40
C MET A 265 -7.16 20.08 -26.36
N VAL A 266 -7.58 18.95 -25.80
CA VAL A 266 -6.77 17.72 -25.79
C VAL A 266 -6.44 17.27 -27.21
N ALA A 267 -7.43 17.23 -28.10
CA ALA A 267 -7.20 16.86 -29.50
C ALA A 267 -6.20 17.78 -30.22
N ASN A 268 -6.18 19.08 -29.87
CA ASN A 268 -5.24 20.05 -30.44
C ASN A 268 -3.83 19.93 -29.84
N ALA A 269 -3.70 19.56 -28.57
CA ALA A 269 -2.42 19.46 -27.87
C ALA A 269 -1.69 18.15 -28.17
N LEU A 270 -2.41 17.07 -28.43
CA LEU A 270 -1.83 15.76 -28.69
C LEU A 270 -1.27 15.65 -30.11
N THR A 271 -0.14 14.94 -30.23
CA THR A 271 0.33 14.51 -31.55
C THR A 271 -0.54 13.36 -32.04
N MET A 272 -1.41 13.65 -33.02
CA MET A 272 -2.30 12.66 -33.61
C MET A 272 -1.54 11.69 -34.55
N ALA A 273 -2.02 10.45 -34.62
CA ALA A 273 -1.49 9.45 -35.56
C ALA A 273 -1.62 9.93 -37.02
N ARG A 274 -0.67 9.59 -37.91
CA ARG A 274 -0.77 10.01 -39.32
C ARG A 274 -1.80 9.22 -40.13
N ASN A 275 -2.11 8.01 -39.68
CA ASN A 275 -3.13 7.14 -40.26
C ASN A 275 -3.60 6.12 -39.22
N ARG A 276 -4.59 5.29 -39.59
CA ARG A 276 -5.20 4.29 -38.70
C ARG A 276 -4.22 3.24 -38.13
N ASN A 277 -3.11 2.96 -38.82
CA ASN A 277 -2.16 1.91 -38.48
C ASN A 277 -0.81 2.43 -37.95
N ASP A 278 -0.63 3.76 -37.87
CA ASP A 278 0.61 4.38 -37.38
C ASP A 278 0.91 3.89 -35.97
N GLN A 279 2.15 3.46 -35.71
CA GLN A 279 2.55 2.95 -34.38
C GLN A 279 2.88 4.08 -33.40
N ASN A 280 2.69 5.32 -33.83
CA ASN A 280 2.97 6.54 -33.10
C ASN A 280 1.73 7.44 -33.10
N GLY A 281 1.61 8.29 -32.08
CA GLY A 281 0.55 9.29 -31.99
C GLY A 281 -0.77 8.75 -31.45
N ALA A 282 -1.64 9.67 -31.03
CA ALA A 282 -2.93 9.37 -30.44
C ALA A 282 -4.05 9.19 -31.49
N ARG A 283 -5.08 8.41 -31.14
CA ARG A 283 -6.40 8.45 -31.76
C ARG A 283 -7.44 8.68 -30.68
N LEU A 284 -8.43 9.50 -30.97
CA LEU A 284 -9.48 9.87 -30.02
C LEU A 284 -10.82 9.30 -30.44
N ALA A 285 -11.65 8.97 -29.45
CA ALA A 285 -13.08 8.72 -29.60
C ALA A 285 -13.83 9.43 -28.47
N LEU A 286 -15.10 9.72 -28.70
CA LEU A 286 -15.97 10.32 -27.70
C LEU A 286 -17.36 9.70 -27.77
N THR A 287 -17.87 9.28 -26.62
CA THR A 287 -19.27 8.96 -26.42
C THR A 287 -19.81 9.81 -25.29
N GLU A 288 -21.00 10.37 -25.50
CA GLU A 288 -21.83 10.91 -24.44
C GLU A 288 -22.69 9.80 -23.87
N PHE A 289 -22.85 9.75 -22.54
CA PHE A 289 -23.69 8.78 -21.87
C PHE A 289 -24.72 9.46 -20.98
N GLY A 290 -25.94 8.93 -21.01
CA GLY A 290 -27.04 9.35 -20.17
C GLY A 290 -27.65 8.14 -19.46
N ASN A 291 -28.93 7.90 -19.72
CA ASN A 291 -29.65 6.71 -19.26
C ASN A 291 -29.04 5.41 -19.82
N GLU A 292 -29.41 4.25 -19.27
CA GLU A 292 -28.82 2.95 -19.67
C GLU A 292 -28.85 2.67 -21.19
N ASN A 293 -29.87 3.19 -21.89
CA ASN A 293 -30.05 3.03 -23.34
C ASN A 293 -29.79 4.32 -24.15
N GLU A 294 -29.46 5.42 -23.49
CA GLU A 294 -29.24 6.74 -24.12
C GLU A 294 -27.76 7.06 -24.10
N ASN A 295 -27.07 6.58 -25.13
CA ASN A 295 -25.65 6.84 -25.33
C ASN A 295 -25.42 7.29 -26.78
N GLN A 296 -24.76 8.42 -26.97
CA GLN A 296 -24.49 8.97 -28.29
C GLN A 296 -22.99 8.98 -28.59
N VAL A 297 -22.56 8.19 -29.58
CA VAL A 297 -21.18 8.22 -30.06
C VAL A 297 -21.01 9.46 -30.95
N ALA A 298 -20.22 10.43 -30.48
CA ALA A 298 -19.91 11.65 -31.23
C ALA A 298 -18.99 11.34 -32.43
N PHE A 299 -17.96 10.54 -32.18
CA PHE A 299 -17.05 10.02 -33.20
C PHE A 299 -16.30 8.78 -32.70
N LEU A 300 -16.06 7.84 -33.62
CA LEU A 300 -15.24 6.65 -33.37
C LEU A 300 -13.74 7.00 -33.38
N LEU A 301 -12.88 6.03 -33.01
CA LEU A 301 -11.42 6.16 -33.00
C LEU A 301 -10.88 6.79 -34.30
N THR A 302 -10.49 8.05 -34.22
CA THR A 302 -10.02 8.84 -35.35
C THR A 302 -8.76 9.63 -35.00
N HIS A 303 -7.99 9.96 -36.03
CA HIS A 303 -6.86 10.88 -35.97
C HIS A 303 -7.13 12.17 -36.76
N ASP A 304 -8.29 12.25 -37.44
CA ASP A 304 -8.67 13.39 -38.25
C ASP A 304 -9.27 14.49 -37.37
N GLN A 305 -8.56 15.62 -37.31
CA GLN A 305 -9.00 16.79 -36.56
C GLN A 305 -10.35 17.33 -37.01
N LYS A 306 -10.68 17.23 -38.30
CA LYS A 306 -11.98 17.69 -38.81
C LYS A 306 -13.10 16.78 -38.34
N ALA A 307 -12.87 15.47 -38.30
CA ALA A 307 -13.85 14.52 -37.77
C ALA A 307 -14.12 14.77 -36.28
N ILE A 308 -13.06 15.04 -35.49
CA ILE A 308 -13.19 15.38 -34.06
C ILE A 308 -13.98 16.68 -33.90
N THR A 309 -13.59 17.74 -34.61
CA THR A 309 -14.25 19.05 -34.50
C THR A 309 -15.72 19.00 -34.91
N SER A 310 -16.03 18.30 -36.01
CA SER A 310 -17.41 18.11 -36.48
C SER A 310 -18.23 17.25 -35.54
N GLY A 311 -17.66 16.15 -35.03
CA GLY A 311 -18.33 15.26 -34.08
C GLY A 311 -18.61 15.96 -32.74
N LEU A 312 -17.65 16.74 -32.25
CA LEU A 312 -17.86 17.60 -31.08
C LEU A 312 -18.94 18.63 -31.35
N SER A 313 -18.95 19.29 -32.51
CA SER A 313 -19.94 20.33 -32.85
C SER A 313 -21.36 19.76 -32.96
N GLY A 314 -21.52 18.55 -33.48
CA GLY A 314 -22.81 17.87 -33.66
C GLY A 314 -23.33 17.13 -32.42
N LEU A 315 -22.60 17.13 -31.30
CA LEU A 315 -23.03 16.51 -30.06
C LEU A 315 -24.14 17.34 -29.39
N HIS A 316 -25.24 16.67 -29.05
CA HIS A 316 -26.42 17.28 -28.42
C HIS A 316 -26.49 16.81 -26.98
N TYR A 317 -26.52 17.76 -26.04
CA TYR A 317 -26.65 17.46 -24.62
C TYR A 317 -27.92 16.66 -24.34
N LEU A 318 -27.76 15.50 -23.70
CA LEU A 318 -28.84 14.54 -23.49
C LEU A 318 -29.85 14.98 -22.42
N ASP A 319 -29.41 15.72 -21.40
CA ASP A 319 -30.26 16.11 -20.25
C ASP A 319 -30.92 14.89 -19.57
N ALA A 320 -30.12 13.85 -19.32
CA ALA A 320 -30.56 12.52 -18.88
C ALA A 320 -30.09 12.17 -17.45
N SER A 321 -30.26 10.92 -17.00
CA SER A 321 -29.56 10.42 -15.80
C SER A 321 -28.12 10.00 -16.14
N SER A 322 -27.32 9.58 -15.15
CA SER A 322 -25.93 9.14 -15.34
C SER A 322 -25.78 7.64 -15.12
N ALA A 323 -25.70 6.84 -16.19
CA ALA A 323 -25.48 5.40 -16.16
C ALA A 323 -24.14 4.99 -16.81
N VAL A 324 -23.05 5.12 -16.06
CA VAL A 324 -21.69 4.86 -16.56
C VAL A 324 -21.40 3.39 -16.91
N GLY A 325 -21.98 2.43 -16.18
CA GLY A 325 -21.74 0.99 -16.41
C GLY A 325 -22.10 0.54 -17.83
N PRO A 326 -23.36 0.75 -18.28
CA PRO A 326 -23.77 0.49 -19.67
C PRO A 326 -22.92 1.23 -20.72
N ALA A 327 -22.54 2.48 -20.44
CA ALA A 327 -21.68 3.27 -21.33
C ALA A 327 -20.32 2.62 -21.57
N ILE A 328 -19.70 2.07 -20.51
CA ILE A 328 -18.43 1.33 -20.60
C ILE A 328 -18.58 0.14 -21.54
N PHE A 329 -19.62 -0.68 -21.36
CA PHE A 329 -19.84 -1.85 -22.22
C PHE A 329 -20.05 -1.43 -23.68
N LYS A 330 -20.85 -0.39 -23.92
CA LYS A 330 -21.08 0.14 -25.27
C LYS A 330 -19.78 0.67 -25.90
N ALA A 331 -18.95 1.37 -25.15
CA ALA A 331 -17.65 1.86 -25.64
C ALA A 331 -16.72 0.70 -26.01
N ILE A 332 -16.64 -0.35 -25.19
CA ILE A 332 -15.83 -1.54 -25.51
C ILE A 332 -16.35 -2.20 -26.80
N ASP A 333 -17.66 -2.36 -26.96
CA ASP A 333 -18.23 -3.08 -28.09
C ASP A 333 -18.23 -2.27 -29.40
N GLU A 334 -18.64 -1.00 -29.36
CA GLU A 334 -18.80 -0.16 -30.56
C GLU A 334 -17.53 0.60 -30.95
N ILE A 335 -16.77 1.10 -29.97
CA ILE A 335 -15.58 1.93 -30.21
C ILE A 335 -14.33 1.06 -30.35
N LEU A 336 -14.08 0.17 -29.37
CA LEU A 336 -12.88 -0.68 -29.40
C LEU A 336 -13.08 -1.91 -30.28
N GLY A 337 -14.25 -2.56 -30.24
CA GLY A 337 -14.52 -3.84 -30.88
C GLY A 337 -13.78 -5.00 -30.21
N LYS A 338 -14.31 -6.23 -30.33
CA LYS A 338 -13.75 -7.43 -29.68
C LYS A 338 -13.23 -8.46 -30.67
N GLY A 339 -12.15 -9.15 -30.30
CA GLY A 339 -11.58 -10.26 -31.07
C GLY A 339 -11.29 -9.87 -32.54
N PRO A 340 -11.89 -10.54 -33.55
CA PRO A 340 -11.64 -10.26 -34.96
C PRO A 340 -12.07 -8.86 -35.42
N THR A 341 -13.00 -8.21 -34.72
CA THR A 341 -13.51 -6.87 -35.07
C THR A 341 -12.82 -5.74 -34.32
N ARG A 342 -11.74 -6.05 -33.58
CA ARG A 342 -10.98 -5.06 -32.80
C ARG A 342 -10.47 -3.93 -33.71
N LYS A 343 -10.83 -2.69 -33.36
CA LYS A 343 -10.55 -1.44 -34.07
C LYS A 343 -9.33 -0.69 -33.50
N THR A 344 -8.85 -1.09 -32.32
CA THR A 344 -7.62 -0.57 -31.70
C THR A 344 -6.38 -1.01 -32.47
N ARG A 345 -5.28 -0.25 -32.38
CA ARG A 345 -4.00 -0.66 -32.96
C ARG A 345 -3.39 -1.77 -32.12
N ARG A 346 -2.55 -2.58 -32.74
CA ARG A 346 -1.82 -3.64 -32.03
C ARG A 346 -0.83 -3.00 -31.04
N GLY A 347 -0.88 -3.45 -29.78
CA GLY A 347 0.02 -2.97 -28.73
C GLY A 347 -0.26 -1.53 -28.29
N ALA A 348 -1.41 -0.97 -28.68
CA ALA A 348 -1.78 0.36 -28.26
C ALA A 348 -2.29 0.39 -26.82
N GLU A 349 -1.94 1.46 -26.11
CA GLU A 349 -2.48 1.74 -24.79
C GLU A 349 -3.87 2.35 -24.96
N VAL A 350 -4.88 1.69 -24.39
CA VAL A 350 -6.25 2.17 -24.41
C VAL A 350 -6.53 2.82 -23.06
N SER A 351 -6.93 4.09 -23.07
CA SER A 351 -7.28 4.84 -21.88
C SER A 351 -8.70 5.42 -22.01
N PHE A 352 -9.54 5.10 -21.03
CA PHE A 352 -10.88 5.64 -20.87
C PHE A 352 -10.80 6.85 -19.94
N VAL A 353 -11.31 7.98 -20.41
CA VAL A 353 -11.37 9.24 -19.65
C VAL A 353 -12.82 9.58 -19.40
N PHE A 354 -13.26 9.41 -18.17
CA PHE A 354 -14.61 9.75 -17.73
C PHE A 354 -14.64 11.22 -17.35
N ILE A 355 -15.59 11.98 -17.89
CA ILE A 355 -15.82 13.38 -17.53
C ILE A 355 -17.22 13.46 -16.94
N THR A 356 -17.30 13.69 -15.63
CA THR A 356 -18.55 13.66 -14.86
C THR A 356 -18.54 14.72 -13.76
N ASP A 357 -19.69 15.01 -13.17
CA ASP A 357 -19.79 15.78 -11.94
C ASP A 357 -19.51 14.92 -10.68
N GLY A 358 -19.24 13.63 -10.87
CA GLY A 358 -18.81 12.74 -9.80
C GLY A 358 -19.92 11.99 -9.07
N VAL A 359 -21.19 12.08 -9.50
CA VAL A 359 -22.26 11.21 -9.01
C VAL A 359 -22.87 10.47 -10.18
N THR A 360 -22.72 9.16 -10.17
CA THR A 360 -23.26 8.29 -11.21
C THR A 360 -23.91 7.06 -10.59
N ASN A 361 -24.87 6.48 -11.30
CA ASN A 361 -25.39 5.18 -10.92
C ASN A 361 -24.28 4.12 -10.97
N ILE A 362 -24.03 3.48 -9.83
CA ILE A 362 -23.00 2.44 -9.65
C ILE A 362 -23.49 1.03 -10.00
N THR A 363 -24.72 0.89 -10.50
CA THR A 363 -25.27 -0.41 -10.90
C THR A 363 -24.41 -1.06 -11.99
N ASN A 364 -23.99 -2.30 -11.76
CA ASN A 364 -23.07 -3.07 -12.62
C ASN A 364 -21.65 -2.49 -12.77
N LEU A 365 -21.25 -1.53 -11.95
CA LEU A 365 -19.92 -0.91 -12.07
C LEU A 365 -18.78 -1.92 -11.83
N ASP A 366 -18.94 -2.88 -10.91
CA ASP A 366 -17.94 -3.93 -10.69
C ASP A 366 -17.72 -4.82 -11.92
N LYS A 367 -18.81 -5.11 -12.65
CA LYS A 367 -18.73 -5.86 -13.92
C LYS A 367 -18.08 -5.02 -15.02
N ALA A 368 -18.39 -3.73 -15.07
CA ALA A 368 -17.80 -2.81 -16.03
C ALA A 368 -16.29 -2.62 -15.78
N ALA A 369 -15.89 -2.45 -14.52
CA ALA A 369 -14.49 -2.42 -14.09
C ALA A 369 -13.75 -3.72 -14.44
N SER A 370 -14.38 -4.87 -14.17
CA SER A 370 -13.82 -6.18 -14.57
C SER A 370 -13.66 -6.31 -16.08
N ALA A 371 -14.61 -5.79 -16.87
CA ALA A 371 -14.53 -5.78 -18.32
C ALA A 371 -13.40 -4.87 -18.83
N MET A 372 -13.25 -3.67 -18.26
CA MET A 372 -12.13 -2.77 -18.56
C MET A 372 -10.77 -3.43 -18.25
N ALA A 373 -10.64 -4.05 -17.08
CA ALA A 373 -9.44 -4.77 -16.69
C ALA A 373 -9.11 -5.92 -17.66
N SER A 374 -10.13 -6.69 -18.09
CA SER A 374 -9.95 -7.81 -19.02
C SER A 374 -9.48 -7.39 -20.42
N GLU A 375 -9.80 -6.16 -20.83
CA GLU A 375 -9.38 -5.57 -22.11
C GLU A 375 -8.11 -4.73 -21.98
N HIS A 376 -7.47 -4.72 -20.81
CA HIS A 376 -6.28 -3.92 -20.47
C HIS A 376 -6.49 -2.40 -20.68
N ILE A 377 -7.66 -1.91 -20.30
CA ILE A 377 -8.03 -0.50 -20.39
C ILE A 377 -7.61 0.23 -19.12
N PHE A 378 -6.89 1.34 -19.27
CA PHE A 378 -6.61 2.26 -18.16
C PHE A 378 -7.75 3.25 -17.99
N SER A 379 -8.17 3.50 -16.76
CA SER A 379 -9.28 4.42 -16.47
C SER A 379 -8.75 5.69 -15.81
N THR A 380 -9.31 6.84 -16.17
CA THR A 380 -9.03 8.15 -15.57
C THR A 380 -10.34 8.89 -15.42
N VAL A 381 -10.57 9.50 -14.27
CA VAL A 381 -11.82 10.24 -14.01
C VAL A 381 -11.50 11.71 -13.79
N ILE A 382 -12.16 12.58 -14.53
CA ILE A 382 -12.26 14.01 -14.26
C ILE A 382 -13.62 14.22 -13.61
N ALA A 383 -13.61 14.55 -12.32
CA ALA A 383 -14.80 14.84 -11.53
C ALA A 383 -14.79 16.30 -11.09
N THR A 384 -15.92 16.98 -11.22
CA THR A 384 -16.04 18.36 -10.71
C THR A 384 -17.23 18.54 -9.79
N GLY A 385 -17.11 19.48 -8.85
CA GLY A 385 -18.13 19.74 -7.83
C GLY A 385 -17.68 19.28 -6.44
N SER A 386 -18.43 19.71 -5.41
CA SER A 386 -18.15 19.35 -4.01
C SER A 386 -18.74 18.00 -3.60
N ASP A 387 -19.81 17.59 -4.28
CA ASP A 387 -20.65 16.46 -3.88
C ASP A 387 -20.39 15.29 -4.82
N VAL A 388 -19.27 14.62 -4.56
CA VAL A 388 -18.71 13.52 -5.37
C VAL A 388 -18.87 12.21 -4.62
N ASP A 389 -19.29 11.16 -5.32
CA ASP A 389 -19.33 9.79 -4.80
C ASP A 389 -17.94 9.15 -4.92
N GLU A 390 -17.16 9.23 -3.84
CA GLU A 390 -15.81 8.67 -3.75
C GLU A 390 -15.77 7.15 -4.02
N GLU A 391 -16.80 6.41 -3.64
CA GLU A 391 -16.84 4.96 -3.86
C GLU A 391 -17.02 4.68 -5.36
N ALA A 392 -17.94 5.38 -6.02
CA ALA A 392 -18.14 5.28 -7.46
C ALA A 392 -16.86 5.63 -8.23
N LEU A 393 -16.20 6.72 -7.86
CA LEU A 393 -14.95 7.15 -8.52
C LEU A 393 -13.84 6.14 -8.33
N THR A 394 -13.66 5.64 -7.10
CA THR A 394 -12.64 4.64 -6.76
C THR A 394 -12.83 3.37 -7.58
N LYS A 395 -14.08 2.92 -7.77
CA LYS A 395 -14.40 1.76 -8.61
C LYS A 395 -14.13 2.04 -10.09
N LEU A 396 -14.46 3.23 -10.58
CA LEU A 396 -14.19 3.62 -11.97
C LEU A 396 -12.71 3.60 -12.30
N VAL A 397 -11.85 4.11 -11.41
CA VAL A 397 -10.38 4.06 -11.57
C VAL A 397 -9.76 2.73 -11.13
N MET A 398 -10.60 1.72 -10.83
CA MET A 398 -10.16 0.38 -10.44
C MET A 398 -9.18 0.39 -9.25
N GLY A 399 -9.37 1.31 -8.31
CA GLY A 399 -8.57 1.46 -7.09
C GLY A 399 -7.41 2.47 -7.18
N ASP A 400 -7.03 2.93 -8.37
CA ASP A 400 -5.94 3.92 -8.52
C ASP A 400 -6.44 5.37 -8.29
N GLN A 401 -6.35 5.81 -7.04
CA GLN A 401 -6.74 7.16 -6.63
C GLN A 401 -5.98 8.27 -7.37
N THR A 402 -4.78 7.99 -7.89
CA THR A 402 -3.98 9.00 -8.61
C THR A 402 -4.55 9.33 -9.99
N ALA A 403 -5.40 8.46 -10.53
CA ALA A 403 -6.12 8.65 -11.77
C ALA A 403 -7.40 9.50 -11.62
N ILE A 404 -7.69 10.01 -10.42
CA ILE A 404 -8.85 10.87 -10.16
C ILE A 404 -8.41 12.35 -10.14
N PHE A 405 -8.90 13.10 -11.11
CA PHE A 405 -8.68 14.53 -11.26
C PHE A 405 -9.89 15.28 -10.76
N LYS A 406 -9.80 15.82 -9.54
CA LYS A 406 -10.85 16.61 -8.93
C LYS A 406 -10.68 18.10 -9.22
N SER A 407 -11.80 18.77 -9.43
CA SER A 407 -11.88 20.21 -9.61
C SER A 407 -13.13 20.78 -8.96
N GLN A 408 -13.13 22.05 -8.54
CA GLN A 408 -14.34 22.67 -7.99
C GLN A 408 -15.34 23.03 -9.09
N THR A 409 -14.85 23.52 -10.22
CA THR A 409 -15.67 23.86 -11.39
C THR A 409 -15.10 23.26 -12.67
N PHE A 410 -15.93 23.12 -13.71
CA PHE A 410 -15.46 22.72 -15.04
C PHE A 410 -14.60 23.80 -15.73
N SER A 411 -14.78 25.06 -15.38
CA SER A 411 -13.92 26.15 -15.86
C SER A 411 -12.47 25.98 -15.42
N ASP A 412 -12.24 25.41 -14.24
CA ASP A 412 -10.89 25.13 -13.71
C ASP A 412 -10.19 24.00 -14.47
N VAL A 413 -10.94 23.07 -15.06
CA VAL A 413 -10.42 21.97 -15.90
C VAL A 413 -9.74 22.52 -17.17
N LEU A 414 -10.17 23.71 -17.62
CA LEU A 414 -9.59 24.41 -18.76
C LEU A 414 -8.35 25.23 -18.41
N GLN A 415 -8.00 25.37 -17.12
CA GLN A 415 -6.83 26.11 -16.70
C GLN A 415 -5.54 25.37 -17.10
N PRO A 416 -4.48 26.08 -17.52
CA PRO A 416 -3.22 25.46 -17.95
C PRO A 416 -2.64 24.49 -16.93
N SER A 417 -2.70 24.82 -15.63
CA SER A 417 -2.19 23.96 -14.56
C SER A 417 -2.89 22.61 -14.47
N PHE A 418 -4.21 22.57 -14.68
CA PHE A 418 -4.96 21.32 -14.71
C PHE A 418 -4.70 20.58 -16.01
N PHE A 419 -4.82 21.29 -17.14
CA PHE A 419 -4.69 20.73 -18.48
C PHE A 419 -3.32 20.10 -18.71
N ASP A 420 -2.23 20.79 -18.36
CA ASP A 420 -0.87 20.27 -18.52
C ASP A 420 -0.62 19.04 -17.65
N ARG A 421 -1.17 19.02 -16.43
CA ARG A 421 -1.11 17.85 -15.54
C ARG A 421 -1.86 16.66 -16.15
N PHE A 422 -3.03 16.90 -16.73
CA PHE A 422 -3.80 15.87 -17.42
C PHE A 422 -3.06 15.33 -18.65
N ILE A 423 -2.52 16.21 -19.50
CA ILE A 423 -1.75 15.81 -20.69
C ILE A 423 -0.53 14.95 -20.30
N ARG A 424 0.22 15.36 -19.26
CA ARG A 424 1.35 14.57 -18.73
C ARG A 424 0.91 13.21 -18.19
N TRP A 425 -0.28 13.10 -17.63
CA TRP A 425 -0.82 11.83 -17.14
C TRP A 425 -1.19 10.87 -18.27
N VAL A 426 -1.77 11.39 -19.37
CA VAL A 426 -2.17 10.52 -20.49
C VAL A 426 -1.02 10.15 -21.43
N CYS A 427 0.12 10.86 -21.46
CA CYS A 427 1.10 10.77 -22.55
C CYS A 427 2.54 10.30 -22.28
#